data_AF-A0A261BJ65-F1
#
_entry.id   AF-A0A261BJ65-F1
#
_cell.length_a   1.000
_cell.length_b   1.000
_cell.length_c   1.000
_cell.angle_alpha   90.00
_cell.angle_beta   90.00
_cell.angle_gamma   90.00
#
_symmetry.space_group_name_H-M   'P 1'
#
loop_
_entity.id
_entity.type
_entity.pdbx_description
1 polymer ?
#
loop_
_entity_poly.entity_id
_entity_poly.type
_entity_poly.pdbx_seq_one_letter_code
_entity_poly.pdbx_strand_id
1 'polypeptide(L)'
;MSSLSTIQEEDVSVEEKPETGDSEQKLLLSDEEICNIYGKKRSLETLLMHPRAKIVSLQGHINMLTTYYDAFISYQDLKHSDKEREKLEGSMKRIAMLEDLLIRVIVREEKLLTVLAEHKKQRMTQ
;
A
#
# COMPACT_ATOMS: atom_id res chain seq x y z
N MET A 1 32.38 21.53 -69.43
CA MET A 1 32.29 20.30 -68.63
C MET A 1 32.82 20.61 -67.24
N SER A 2 32.04 20.22 -66.23
CA SER A 2 32.42 20.01 -64.84
C SER A 2 32.71 21.24 -63.95
N SER A 3 31.61 21.79 -63.43
CA SER A 3 31.49 22.32 -62.07
C SER A 3 31.74 21.22 -61.03
N LEU A 4 32.26 21.56 -59.84
CA LEU A 4 32.14 20.86 -58.54
C LEU A 4 32.88 21.75 -57.49
N SER A 5 32.21 22.76 -56.92
CA SER A 5 31.49 22.76 -55.63
C SER A 5 32.42 22.67 -54.40
N THR A 6 32.64 23.84 -53.81
CA THR A 6 33.19 24.09 -52.47
C THR A 6 32.38 23.32 -51.42
N ILE A 7 33.06 22.46 -50.65
CA ILE A 7 32.49 21.73 -49.52
C ILE A 7 32.42 22.71 -48.34
N GLN A 8 31.21 22.93 -47.83
CA GLN A 8 30.94 23.55 -46.54
C GLN A 8 31.13 22.48 -45.47
N GLU A 9 32.07 22.70 -44.54
CA GLU A 9 32.13 21.94 -43.29
C GLU A 9 31.25 22.67 -42.28
N GLU A 10 30.05 22.10 -42.09
CA GLU A 10 29.15 22.45 -41.00
C GLU A 10 29.75 21.94 -39.69
N ASP A 11 30.12 22.87 -38.81
CA ASP A 11 30.57 22.56 -37.47
C ASP A 11 29.39 22.04 -36.65
N VAL A 12 29.57 20.82 -36.14
CA VAL A 12 28.57 20.02 -35.44
C VAL A 12 28.16 20.76 -34.17
N SER A 13 26.94 21.28 -34.15
CA SER A 13 26.28 21.67 -32.91
C SER A 13 26.08 20.41 -32.08
N VAL A 14 26.91 20.28 -31.05
CA VAL A 14 26.80 19.23 -30.04
C VAL A 14 25.45 19.42 -29.35
N GLU A 15 24.51 18.54 -29.70
CA GLU A 15 23.25 18.36 -28.99
C GLU A 15 23.61 17.79 -27.60
N GLU A 16 23.81 18.67 -26.63
CA GLU A 16 23.94 18.28 -25.22
C GLU A 16 22.65 17.59 -24.81
N LYS A 17 22.76 16.27 -24.63
CA LYS A 17 21.72 15.40 -24.08
C LYS A 17 21.15 15.99 -22.79
N PRO A 18 19.85 15.79 -22.55
CA PRO A 18 19.16 16.38 -21.42
C PRO A 18 19.81 15.90 -20.13
N GLU A 19 20.07 16.86 -19.24
CA GLU A 19 20.34 16.64 -17.83
C GLU A 19 19.41 15.53 -17.34
N THR A 20 19.98 14.39 -16.96
CA THR A 20 19.30 13.37 -16.19
C THR A 20 19.02 13.99 -14.82
N GLY A 21 17.96 14.81 -14.78
CA GLY A 21 17.30 15.18 -13.55
C GLY A 21 16.95 13.87 -12.86
N ASP A 22 17.55 13.70 -11.70
CA ASP A 22 17.29 12.63 -10.75
C ASP A 22 15.79 12.68 -10.44
N SER A 23 15.01 12.02 -11.29
CA SER A 23 13.56 11.93 -11.14
C SER A 23 13.39 10.94 -10.01
N GLU A 24 13.40 11.44 -8.78
CA GLU A 24 13.03 10.70 -7.58
C GLU A 24 11.81 9.86 -7.95
N GLN A 25 12.03 8.55 -8.10
CA GLN A 25 10.97 7.66 -8.52
C GLN A 25 10.01 7.56 -7.36
N LYS A 26 8.93 8.34 -7.42
CA LYS A 26 7.89 8.35 -6.39
C LYS A 26 7.45 6.90 -6.13
N LEU A 27 7.59 6.46 -4.88
CA LEU A 27 7.17 5.14 -4.43
C LEU A 27 5.67 5.13 -4.12
N LEU A 28 5.06 3.94 -4.16
CA LEU A 28 3.64 3.76 -3.91
C LEU A 28 3.26 4.09 -2.46
N LEU A 29 4.14 3.71 -1.53
CA LEU A 29 4.05 3.97 -0.11
C LEU A 29 5.21 4.88 0.31
N SER A 30 4.94 5.83 1.19
CA SER A 30 6.01 6.59 1.83
C SER A 30 6.70 5.75 2.92
N ASP A 31 7.93 6.14 3.28
CA ASP A 31 8.65 5.51 4.40
C ASP A 31 7.84 5.57 5.71
N GLU A 32 7.09 6.65 5.93
CA GLU A 32 6.19 6.79 7.08
C GLU A 32 5.05 5.77 7.03
N GLU A 33 4.40 5.58 5.87
CA GLU A 33 3.35 4.58 5.70
C GLU A 33 3.90 3.16 5.97
N ILE A 34 5.09 2.84 5.45
CA ILE A 34 5.76 1.56 5.71
C ILE A 34 6.09 1.38 7.19
N CYS A 35 6.67 2.39 7.85
CA CYS A 35 6.95 2.35 9.28
C CYS A 35 5.68 2.12 10.11
N ASN A 36 4.58 2.77 9.74
CA ASN A 36 3.27 2.59 10.36
C ASN A 36 2.75 1.17 10.18
N ILE A 37 2.89 0.57 8.99
CA ILE A 37 2.50 -0.82 8.73
C ILE A 37 3.32 -1.79 9.60
N TYR A 38 4.64 -1.61 9.70
CA TYR A 38 5.47 -2.42 10.61
C TYR A 38 5.06 -2.26 12.08
N GLY A 39 4.73 -1.05 12.51
CA GLY A 39 4.18 -0.79 13.84
C GLY A 39 2.88 -1.54 14.08
N LYS A 40 1.95 -1.48 13.13
CA LYS A 40 0.66 -2.17 13.19
C LYS A 40 0.79 -3.69 13.20
N LYS A 41 1.71 -4.26 12.41
CA LYS A 41 2.01 -5.70 12.42
C LYS A 41 2.49 -6.18 13.79
N ARG A 42 3.42 -5.44 14.43
CA ARG A 42 3.87 -5.73 15.80
C ARG A 42 2.76 -5.63 16.84
N SER A 43 1.89 -4.62 16.70
CA SER A 43 0.70 -4.49 17.55
C SER A 43 -0.28 -5.65 17.37
N LEU A 44 -0.45 -6.14 16.12
CA LEU A 44 -1.25 -7.35 15.86
C LEU A 44 -0.63 -8.56 16.57
N GLU A 45 0.67 -8.80 16.44
CA GLU A 45 1.35 -9.91 17.14
C GLU A 45 1.10 -9.87 18.65
N THR A 46 1.15 -8.67 19.25
CA THR A 46 0.80 -8.46 20.66
C THR A 46 -0.67 -8.80 20.95
N LEU A 47 -1.60 -8.35 20.10
CA LEU A 47 -3.03 -8.65 20.21
C LEU A 47 -3.31 -10.16 20.13
N LEU A 48 -2.53 -10.90 19.33
CA LEU A 48 -2.67 -12.35 19.16
C LEU A 48 -2.25 -13.16 20.39
N MET A 49 -1.52 -12.55 21.34
CA MET A 49 -1.24 -13.19 22.64
C MET A 49 -2.49 -13.27 23.52
N HIS A 50 -3.54 -12.50 23.22
CA HIS A 50 -4.77 -12.48 24.00
C HIS A 50 -5.55 -13.80 23.87
N PRO A 51 -6.11 -14.37 24.95
CA PRO A 51 -6.85 -15.64 24.89
C PRO A 51 -7.99 -15.66 23.86
N ARG A 52 -8.71 -14.52 23.69
CA ARG A 52 -9.80 -14.40 22.72
C ARG A 52 -9.32 -14.41 21.27
N ALA A 53 -8.04 -14.16 20.99
CA ALA A 53 -7.49 -14.31 19.65
C ALA A 53 -7.48 -15.77 19.17
N LYS A 54 -7.61 -16.75 20.09
CA LYS A 54 -7.69 -18.19 19.77
C LYS A 54 -9.08 -18.66 19.33
N ILE A 55 -10.08 -17.76 19.31
CA ILE A 55 -11.42 -18.09 18.84
C ILE A 55 -11.35 -18.50 17.36
N VAL A 56 -11.90 -19.68 17.04
CA VAL A 56 -11.82 -20.27 15.69
C VAL A 56 -12.46 -19.37 14.63
N SER A 57 -13.61 -18.75 14.95
CA SER A 57 -14.31 -17.86 14.02
C SER A 57 -13.54 -16.56 13.69
N LEU A 58 -12.50 -16.22 14.46
CA LEU A 58 -11.63 -15.08 14.19
C LEU A 58 -10.44 -15.40 13.30
N GLN A 59 -10.03 -16.67 13.18
CA GLN A 59 -8.79 -17.04 12.48
C GLN A 59 -8.79 -16.58 11.02
N GLY A 60 -9.93 -16.67 10.32
CA GLY A 60 -10.05 -16.17 8.95
C GLY A 60 -9.80 -14.66 8.83
N HIS A 61 -10.27 -13.88 9.81
CA HIS A 61 -10.09 -12.42 9.83
C HIS A 61 -8.66 -12.04 10.22
N ILE A 62 -8.06 -12.76 11.19
CA ILE A 62 -6.66 -12.60 11.60
C ILE A 62 -5.74 -12.89 10.42
N ASN A 63 -5.90 -14.04 9.76
CA ASN A 63 -5.06 -14.43 8.63
C ASN A 63 -5.16 -13.43 7.48
N MET A 64 -6.37 -12.90 7.23
CA MET A 64 -6.58 -11.88 6.20
C MET A 64 -5.85 -10.58 6.54
N LEU A 65 -5.93 -10.12 7.79
CA LEU A 65 -5.22 -8.91 8.22
C LEU A 65 -3.70 -9.09 8.15
N THR A 66 -3.17 -10.24 8.59
CA THR A 66 -1.74 -10.55 8.47
C THR A 66 -1.27 -10.55 7.02
N THR A 67 -2.03 -11.20 6.13
CA THR A 67 -1.73 -11.24 4.68
C THR A 67 -1.68 -9.83 4.10
N TYR A 68 -2.57 -8.95 4.52
CA TYR A 68 -2.59 -7.57 4.07
C TYR A 68 -1.35 -6.79 4.51
N TYR A 69 -0.94 -6.91 5.78
CA TYR A 69 0.28 -6.24 6.24
C TYR A 69 1.52 -6.77 5.52
N ASP A 70 1.61 -8.08 5.30
CA ASP A 70 2.72 -8.67 4.54
C ASP A 70 2.75 -8.18 3.09
N ALA A 71 1.59 -8.09 2.45
CA ALA A 71 1.47 -7.53 1.10
C ALA A 71 1.89 -6.06 1.06
N PHE A 72 1.53 -5.25 2.05
CA PHE A 72 1.91 -3.84 2.05
C PHE A 72 3.40 -3.63 2.31
N ILE A 73 4.00 -4.45 3.17
CA ILE A 73 5.45 -4.43 3.37
C ILE A 73 6.18 -4.77 2.07
N SER A 74 5.67 -5.74 1.28
CA SER A 74 6.28 -6.07 -0.01
C SER A 74 6.11 -4.99 -1.09
N TYR A 75 5.26 -3.97 -0.85
CA TYR A 75 5.09 -2.82 -1.74
C TYR A 75 6.08 -1.67 -1.47
N GLN A 76 7.00 -1.81 -0.50
CA GLN A 76 7.97 -0.76 -0.16
C GLN A 76 8.77 -0.26 -1.37
N ASP A 77 9.12 -1.15 -2.30
CA ASP A 77 9.93 -0.84 -3.48
C ASP A 77 9.06 -0.66 -4.75
N LEU A 78 7.74 -0.67 -4.60
CA LEU A 78 6.81 -0.59 -5.71
C LEU A 78 6.67 0.87 -6.17
N LYS A 79 6.87 1.10 -7.47
CA LYS A 79 6.73 2.44 -8.06
C LYS A 79 5.28 2.93 -8.01
N HIS A 80 5.11 4.22 -7.79
CA HIS A 80 3.82 4.86 -7.78
C HIS A 80 3.13 4.78 -9.14
N SER A 81 1.84 4.46 -9.13
CA SER A 81 0.91 4.74 -10.21
C SER A 81 -0.47 4.99 -9.61
N ASP A 82 -1.28 5.83 -10.25
CA ASP A 82 -2.62 6.18 -9.75
C ASP A 82 -3.49 4.93 -9.58
N LYS A 83 -3.39 3.98 -10.51
CA LYS A 83 -4.12 2.71 -10.45
C LYS A 83 -3.71 1.84 -9.26
N GLU A 84 -2.41 1.74 -8.97
CA GLU A 84 -1.95 0.97 -7.80
C GLU A 84 -2.26 1.72 -6.49
N ARG A 85 -2.23 3.06 -6.50
CA ARG A 85 -2.62 3.86 -5.34
C ARG A 85 -4.11 3.71 -5.01
N GLU A 86 -4.99 3.74 -6.01
CA GLU A 86 -6.42 3.52 -5.83
C GLU A 86 -6.71 2.12 -5.24
N LYS A 87 -6.06 1.08 -5.76
CA LYS A 87 -6.18 -0.29 -5.22
C LYS A 87 -5.68 -0.39 -3.79
N LEU A 88 -4.56 0.27 -3.48
CA LEU A 88 -3.97 0.33 -2.15
C LEU A 88 -4.94 1.01 -1.18
N GLU A 89 -5.50 2.15 -1.53
CA GLU A 89 -6.48 2.88 -0.71
C GLU A 89 -7.74 2.03 -0.43
N GLY A 90 -8.25 1.34 -1.45
CA GLY A 90 -9.34 0.39 -1.27
C GLY A 90 -8.98 -0.75 -0.30
N SER A 91 -7.73 -1.21 -0.32
CA SER A 91 -7.23 -2.23 0.60
C SER A 91 -7.02 -1.69 2.01
N MET A 92 -6.52 -0.46 2.17
CA MET A 92 -6.37 0.22 3.46
C MET A 92 -7.73 0.40 4.15
N LYS A 93 -8.78 0.75 3.40
CA LYS A 93 -10.15 0.82 3.95
C LYS A 93 -10.63 -0.54 4.46
N ARG A 94 -10.39 -1.62 3.72
CA ARG A 94 -10.74 -2.99 4.16
C ARG A 94 -9.98 -3.40 5.42
N ILE A 95 -8.70 -3.05 5.51
CA ILE A 95 -7.85 -3.30 6.67
C ILE A 95 -8.35 -2.55 7.89
N ALA A 96 -8.72 -1.28 7.76
CA ALA A 96 -9.29 -0.51 8.88
C ALA A 96 -10.54 -1.18 9.47
N MET A 97 -11.40 -1.78 8.62
CA MET A 97 -12.55 -2.56 9.09
C MET A 97 -12.12 -3.86 9.82
N LEU A 98 -11.11 -4.56 9.32
CA LEU A 98 -10.58 -5.75 9.98
C LEU A 98 -9.91 -5.42 11.33
N GLU A 99 -9.15 -4.33 11.38
CA GLU A 99 -8.54 -3.80 12.61
C GLU A 99 -9.63 -3.52 13.66
N ASP A 100 -10.67 -2.74 13.29
CA ASP A 100 -11.78 -2.43 14.19
C ASP A 100 -12.49 -3.70 14.66
N LEU A 101 -12.78 -4.65 13.75
CA LEU A 101 -13.41 -5.92 14.10
C LEU A 101 -12.61 -6.67 15.17
N LEU A 102 -11.30 -6.83 14.94
CA LEU A 102 -10.44 -7.58 15.86
C LEU A 102 -10.29 -6.86 17.19
N ILE A 103 -10.12 -5.54 17.20
CA ILE A 103 -10.04 -4.75 18.44
C ILE A 103 -11.35 -4.89 19.22
N ARG A 104 -12.51 -4.73 18.58
CA ARG A 104 -13.81 -4.82 19.26
C ARG A 104 -14.08 -6.21 19.83
N VAL A 105 -13.78 -7.27 19.08
CA VAL A 105 -14.08 -8.64 19.53
C VAL A 105 -13.05 -9.17 20.52
N ILE A 106 -11.76 -8.84 20.35
CA ILE A 106 -10.67 -9.35 21.19
C ILE A 106 -10.50 -8.49 22.45
N VAL A 107 -10.44 -7.17 22.31
CA VAL A 107 -10.15 -6.23 23.42
C VAL A 107 -11.43 -5.79 24.12
N ARG A 108 -12.44 -5.35 23.36
CA ARG A 108 -13.70 -4.84 23.92
C ARG A 108 -14.73 -5.92 24.20
N GLU A 109 -14.35 -7.17 23.96
CA GLU A 109 -15.14 -8.34 24.28
C GLU A 109 -16.49 -8.46 23.57
N GLU A 110 -16.70 -7.71 22.50
CA GLU A 110 -17.96 -7.67 21.77
C GLU A 110 -18.24 -8.98 21.01
N LYS A 111 -19.51 -9.20 20.66
CA LYS A 111 -19.92 -10.36 19.87
C LYS A 111 -19.59 -10.15 18.40
N LEU A 112 -18.87 -11.10 17.80
CA LEU A 112 -18.46 -11.05 16.40
C LEU A 112 -19.62 -10.71 15.44
N LEU A 113 -20.76 -11.39 15.58
CA LEU A 113 -21.92 -11.18 14.70
C LEU A 113 -22.51 -9.77 14.81
N THR A 114 -22.47 -9.17 16.01
CA THR A 114 -22.95 -7.80 16.23
C THR A 114 -22.07 -6.80 15.48
N VAL A 115 -20.74 -6.92 15.64
CA VAL A 115 -19.79 -6.02 14.97
C VAL A 115 -19.86 -6.16 13.44
N LEU A 116 -19.96 -7.39 12.92
CA LEU A 116 -20.12 -7.64 11.49
C LEU A 116 -21.43 -7.03 10.92
N ALA A 117 -22.53 -7.10 11.66
CA ALA A 117 -23.80 -6.52 11.24
C ALA A 117 -23.72 -4.98 11.18
N GLU A 118 -23.03 -4.35 12.13
CA GLU A 118 -22.80 -2.90 12.14
C GLU A 118 -21.93 -2.45 10.97
N HIS A 119 -20.83 -3.16 10.70
CA HIS A 119 -19.97 -2.92 9.53
C HIS A 119 -20.75 -3.05 8.21
N LYS A 120 -21.68 -4.00 8.13
CA LYS A 120 -22.56 -4.15 6.96
C LYS A 120 -23.50 -2.95 6.80
N LYS A 121 -24.08 -2.46 7.90
CA LYS A 121 -24.96 -1.29 7.91
C LYS A 121 -24.22 -0.02 7.47
N GLN A 122 -23.00 0.18 7.97
CA GLN A 122 -22.16 1.34 7.62
C GLN A 122 -21.80 1.36 6.12
N ARG A 123 -21.58 0.19 5.50
CA ARG A 123 -21.33 0.08 4.05
C ARG A 123 -22.55 0.35 3.17
N MET A 124 -23.76 0.29 3.70
CA MET A 124 -25.00 0.57 2.95
C MET A 124 -25.43 2.03 3.03
N THR A 125 -24.79 2.82 3.88
CA THR A 125 -25.14 4.23 4.16
C THR A 125 -24.13 5.23 3.61
N GLN A 126 -23.07 4.74 2.97
CA GLN A 126 -22.06 5.51 2.22
C GLN A 126 -22.22 5.23 0.73
#